data_AF-A0A951LT77-F1
#
_entry.id   AF-A0A951LT77-F1
#
_cell.length_a   1.000
_cell.length_b   1.000
_cell.length_c   1.000
_cell.angle_alpha   90.00
_cell.angle_beta   90.00
_cell.angle_gamma   90.00
#
_symmetry.space_group_name_H-M   'P 1'
#
loop_
_entity.id
_entity.type
_entity.pdbx_description
1 polymer ?
#
loop_
_entity_poly.entity_id
_entity_poly.type
_entity_poly.pdbx_seq_one_letter_code
_entity_poly.pdbx_strand_id
1 'polypeptide(L)'
;MPWLKPKEVKTFRAKVFKSGNSLALRLPAGLGLAAGMEMDLRVENDEHFSFEPIERPKRKFNLGKVWGSATDLTLIAREDRQFEERPLLWNGEGEPQQPTRRR
;
A
#
# COMPACT_ATOMS: atom_id res chain seq x y z
N MET A 1 -14.84 13.40 22.78
CA MET A 1 -14.43 12.43 21.75
C MET A 1 -12.92 12.19 21.84
N PRO A 2 -12.46 11.07 22.44
CA PRO A 2 -11.05 10.88 22.81
C PRO A 2 -10.12 10.35 21.71
N TRP A 3 -10.58 10.18 20.46
CA TRP A 3 -9.79 9.51 19.40
C TRP A 3 -9.32 10.40 18.25
N LEU A 4 -9.52 11.72 18.30
CA LEU A 4 -8.97 12.64 17.31
C LEU A 4 -7.67 13.27 17.87
N LYS A 5 -6.53 12.63 17.61
CA LYS A 5 -5.24 13.25 17.93
C LYS A 5 -5.03 14.44 16.98
N PRO A 6 -4.84 15.67 17.48
CA PRO A 6 -4.56 16.80 16.61
C PRO A 6 -3.26 16.54 15.86
N LYS A 7 -3.27 16.83 14.55
CA LYS A 7 -2.07 16.74 13.71
C LYS A 7 -1.10 17.82 14.19
N GLU A 8 0.03 17.42 14.75
CA GLU A 8 1.10 18.35 15.08
C GLU A 8 1.74 18.85 13.77
N VAL A 9 1.66 20.16 13.53
CA VAL A 9 2.23 20.80 12.33
C VAL A 9 3.46 21.59 12.74
N LYS A 10 4.62 21.25 12.17
CA LYS A 10 5.88 21.98 12.35
C LYS A 10 6.23 22.69 11.05
N THR A 11 6.49 23.99 11.14
CA THR A 11 6.82 24.84 9.99
C THR A 11 8.27 25.29 10.09
N PHE A 12 9.04 25.06 9.03
CA PHE A 12 10.44 25.49 8.93
C PHE A 12 10.58 26.47 7.77
N ARG A 13 11.30 27.57 7.99
CA ARG A 13 11.69 28.47 6.92
C ARG A 13 13.01 27.97 6.31
N ALA A 14 12.99 27.68 5.02
CA ALA A 14 14.16 27.24 4.27
C ALA A 14 14.35 28.10 3.01
N LYS A 15 15.58 28.13 2.49
CA LYS A 15 15.92 28.81 1.25
C LYS A 15 16.31 27.78 0.19
N VAL A 16 15.76 27.93 -1.01
CA VAL A 16 16.13 27.14 -2.17
C VAL A 16 17.52 27.55 -2.65
N PHE A 17 18.37 26.59 -2.98
CA PHE A 17 19.71 26.83 -3.52
C PHE A 17 20.00 25.92 -4.72
N LYS A 18 20.93 26.35 -5.57
CA LYS A 18 21.36 25.57 -6.74
C LYS A 18 22.25 24.41 -6.30
N SER A 19 21.97 23.22 -6.80
CA SER A 19 22.77 22.01 -6.61
C SER A 19 22.99 21.38 -7.98
N GLY A 20 24.15 21.67 -8.59
CA GLY A 20 24.42 21.28 -9.98
C GLY A 20 23.43 21.92 -10.96
N ASN A 21 22.77 21.08 -11.76
CA ASN A 21 21.72 21.50 -12.70
C ASN A 21 20.31 21.54 -12.09
N SER A 22 20.21 21.35 -10.77
CA SER A 22 18.93 21.23 -10.07
C SER A 22 18.82 22.25 -8.93
N LEU A 23 17.64 22.33 -8.34
CA LEU A 23 17.36 23.09 -7.13
C LEU A 23 17.20 22.14 -5.94
N ALA A 24 17.62 22.59 -4.77
CA ALA A 24 17.55 21.83 -3.53
C ALA A 24 17.07 22.70 -2.36
N LEU A 25 16.47 22.03 -1.37
CA LEU A 25 16.09 22.59 -0.07
C LEU A 25 16.87 21.89 1.03
N ARG A 26 17.21 22.64 2.09
CA ARG A 26 17.84 22.05 3.28
C ARG A 26 16.76 21.53 4.22
N LEU A 27 16.82 20.23 4.49
CA LEU A 27 15.94 19.55 5.44
C LEU A 27 16.66 19.42 6.79
N PRO A 28 16.04 19.84 7.91
CA PRO A 28 16.61 19.63 9.24
C PRO A 28 16.83 18.14 9.57
N ALA A 29 17.95 17.81 10.21
CA ALA A 29 18.32 16.43 10.54
C ALA A 29 17.32 15.72 11.47
N GLY A 30 16.59 16.47 12.30
CA GLY A 30 15.59 15.94 13.23
C GLY A 30 14.30 15.42 12.57
N LEU A 31 14.17 15.49 11.24
CA LEU A 31 13.01 14.99 10.51
C LEU A 31 13.04 13.46 10.28
N GLY A 32 14.13 12.77 10.64
CA GLY A 32 14.25 11.33 10.46
C GLY A 32 14.44 10.89 9.00
N LEU A 33 14.85 11.80 8.13
CA LEU A 33 15.18 11.52 6.74
C LEU A 33 16.67 11.18 6.61
N ALA A 34 16.99 10.17 5.81
CA ALA A 34 18.37 9.76 5.54
C ALA A 34 18.86 10.31 4.20
N ALA A 35 20.16 10.59 4.10
CA ALA A 35 20.79 10.91 2.81
C ALA A 35 20.72 9.67 1.90
N GLY A 36 20.37 9.87 0.63
CA GLY A 36 20.19 8.78 -0.34
C GLY A 36 18.83 8.09 -0.29
N MET A 37 17.91 8.51 0.60
CA MET A 37 16.53 8.01 0.60
C MET A 37 15.78 8.46 -0.64
N GLU A 38 15.12 7.53 -1.32
CA GLU A 38 14.28 7.83 -2.48
C GLU A 38 12.89 8.31 -2.06
N MET A 39 12.40 9.33 -2.77
CA MET A 39 11.14 10.02 -2.48
C MET A 39 10.37 10.27 -3.77
N ASP A 40 9.06 10.12 -3.70
CA ASP A 40 8.15 10.67 -4.68
C ASP A 40 7.93 12.16 -4.38
N LEU A 41 8.15 13.01 -5.38
CA LEU A 41 7.79 14.42 -5.33
C LEU A 41 6.44 14.62 -6.04
N ARG A 42 5.45 15.08 -5.30
CA ARG A 42 4.16 15.49 -5.83
C ARG A 42 4.04 17.00 -5.78
N VAL A 43 3.67 17.58 -6.93
CA VAL A 43 3.43 19.01 -7.11
C VAL A 43 1.93 19.21 -7.32
N GLU A 44 1.30 19.97 -6.43
CA GLU A 44 -0.11 20.35 -6.51
C GLU A 44 -0.23 21.85 -6.75
N ASN A 45 -0.94 22.24 -7.82
CA ASN A 45 -1.18 23.62 -8.22
C ASN A 45 0.08 24.50 -8.30
N ASP A 46 1.23 23.92 -8.64
CA ASP A 46 2.56 24.58 -8.74
C ASP A 46 3.10 25.27 -7.47
N GLU A 47 2.35 25.22 -6.37
CA GLU A 47 2.69 25.90 -5.11
C GLU A 47 2.92 24.91 -3.96
N HIS A 48 2.27 23.75 -4.02
CA HIS A 48 2.31 22.77 -2.92
C HIS A 48 3.17 21.58 -3.31
N PHE A 49 4.34 21.49 -2.68
CA PHE A 49 5.27 20.38 -2.85
C PHE A 49 5.13 19.42 -1.67
N SER A 50 4.86 18.16 -1.95
CA SER A 50 4.84 17.09 -0.96
C SER A 50 5.81 15.98 -1.35
N PHE A 51 6.49 15.44 -0.35
CA PHE A 51 7.49 14.39 -0.51
C PHE A 51 7.06 13.18 0.31
N GLU A 52 6.99 12.03 -0.33
CA GLU A 52 6.62 10.78 0.33
C GLU A 52 7.69 9.71 0.04
N PRO A 53 8.12 8.90 1.03
CA PRO A 53 9.05 7.80 0.79
C PRO A 53 8.46 6.78 -0.17
N ILE A 54 9.29 6.31 -1.13
CA ILE A 54 8.89 5.26 -2.09
C ILE A 54 8.69 3.94 -1.35
N GLU A 55 9.69 3.52 -0.57
CA GLU A 55 9.60 2.33 0.27
C GLU A 55 8.87 2.62 1.58
N ARG A 56 7.54 2.72 1.52
CA ARG A 56 6.74 2.70 2.76
C ARG A 56 6.75 1.29 3.32
N PRO A 57 6.98 1.12 4.64
CA PRO A 57 6.78 -0.18 5.26
C PRO A 57 5.35 -0.63 4.96
N LYS A 58 5.21 -1.74 4.22
CA LYS A 58 3.91 -2.28 3.82
C LYS A 58 3.01 -2.33 5.05
N ARG A 59 1.79 -1.79 4.92
CA ARG A 59 0.82 -1.78 6.02
C ARG A 59 0.62 -3.21 6.49
N LYS A 60 1.20 -3.57 7.64
CA LYS A 60 1.07 -4.92 8.19
C LYS A 60 -0.40 -5.16 8.51
N PHE A 61 -0.86 -6.38 8.26
CA PHE A 61 -2.17 -6.82 8.68
C PHE A 61 -2.30 -6.60 10.19
N ASN A 62 -3.29 -5.81 10.60
CA ASN A 62 -3.47 -5.47 12.00
C ASN A 62 -4.25 -6.59 12.69
N LEU A 63 -3.54 -7.55 13.27
CA LEU A 63 -4.15 -8.70 13.94
C LEU A 63 -5.13 -8.28 15.05
N GLY A 64 -4.81 -7.24 15.83
CA GLY A 64 -5.69 -6.75 16.89
C GLY A 64 -7.03 -6.18 16.42
N LYS A 65 -7.13 -5.77 15.15
CA LYS A 65 -8.40 -5.31 14.55
C LYS A 65 -9.26 -6.43 13.99
N VAL A 66 -8.66 -7.56 13.65
CA VAL A 66 -9.34 -8.67 12.96
C VAL A 66 -9.55 -9.86 13.89
N TRP A 67 -8.76 -9.96 14.97
CA TRP A 67 -8.96 -10.97 16.00
C TRP A 67 -10.35 -10.84 16.61
N GLY A 68 -11.14 -11.91 16.49
CA GLY A 68 -12.52 -11.95 16.98
C GLY A 68 -13.54 -11.23 16.09
N SER A 69 -13.18 -10.72 14.91
CA SER A 69 -14.15 -10.09 13.98
C SER A 69 -15.05 -11.11 13.28
N ALA A 70 -14.70 -12.39 13.36
CA ALA A 70 -15.44 -13.48 12.75
C ALA A 70 -16.21 -14.26 13.82
N THR A 71 -17.19 -13.59 14.44
CA THR A 71 -17.95 -14.12 15.58
C THR A 71 -18.91 -15.24 15.20
N ASP A 72 -19.39 -15.21 13.97
CA ASP A 72 -20.51 -16.05 13.52
C ASP A 72 -20.03 -17.14 12.53
N LEU A 73 -18.72 -17.38 12.45
CA LEU A 73 -18.18 -18.47 11.65
C LEU A 73 -18.45 -19.81 12.33
N THR A 74 -19.31 -20.62 11.71
CA THR A 74 -19.50 -22.02 12.07
C THR A 74 -18.66 -22.92 11.18
N LEU A 75 -18.22 -24.05 11.73
CA LEU A 75 -17.60 -25.10 10.92
C LEU A 75 -18.62 -25.59 9.89
N ILE A 76 -18.23 -25.60 8.61
CA ILE A 76 -19.03 -26.23 7.55
C ILE A 76 -19.16 -27.73 7.81
N ALA A 77 -20.30 -28.32 7.43
CA ALA A 77 -20.53 -29.76 7.58
C ALA A 77 -19.47 -30.56 6.84
N ARG A 78 -19.25 -31.83 7.21
CA ARG A 78 -18.19 -32.65 6.61
C ARG A 78 -18.48 -32.88 5.12
N GLU A 79 -19.75 -33.00 4.80
CA GLU A 79 -20.29 -33.27 3.48
C GLU A 79 -20.02 -32.09 2.53
N ASP A 80 -20.15 -30.86 3.03
CA ASP A 80 -19.89 -29.60 2.29
C ASP A 80 -18.39 -29.31 2.08
N ARG A 81 -17.51 -30.08 2.73
CA ARG A 81 -16.05 -29.99 2.52
C ARG A 81 -15.57 -30.80 1.33
N GLN A 82 -16.46 -31.58 0.71
CA GLN A 82 -16.12 -32.36 -0.47
C GLN A 82 -16.10 -31.44 -1.69
N PHE A 83 -14.98 -31.45 -2.41
CA PHE A 83 -14.89 -30.82 -3.72
C PHE A 83 -15.16 -31.90 -4.77
N GLU A 84 -16.00 -31.59 -5.75
CA GLU A 84 -16.11 -32.41 -6.96
C GLU A 84 -14.75 -32.42 -7.66
N GLU A 85 -14.29 -33.61 -8.08
CA GLU A 85 -13.06 -33.73 -8.82
C GLU A 85 -13.24 -33.05 -10.18
N ARG A 86 -12.65 -31.87 -10.33
CA ARG A 86 -12.66 -31.18 -11.61
C ARG A 86 -11.65 -31.87 -12.54
N PRO A 87 -11.98 -32.01 -13.84
CA PRO A 87 -11.00 -32.43 -14.84
C PRO A 87 -9.76 -31.54 -14.77
N LEU A 88 -8.59 -32.15 -14.56
CA LEU A 88 -7.32 -31.46 -14.63
C LEU A 88 -6.81 -31.48 -16.07
N LEU A 89 -6.34 -30.34 -16.56
CA LEU A 89 -5.82 -30.19 -17.94
C LEU A 89 -4.69 -31.19 -18.28
N TRP A 90 -3.98 -31.72 -17.28
CA TRP A 90 -2.92 -32.71 -17.48
C TRP A 90 -3.42 -34.15 -17.60
N ASN A 91 -4.65 -34.45 -17.16
CA ASN A 91 -5.24 -35.79 -17.24
C ASN A 91 -5.84 -36.09 -18.63
N GLY A 92 -5.69 -35.16 -19.60
CA GLY A 92 -6.19 -35.30 -20.97
C GLY A 92 -7.71 -35.12 -21.12
N GLU A 93 -8.43 -35.03 -20.00
CA GLU A 93 -9.87 -34.81 -19.94
C GLU A 93 -10.11 -33.32 -19.67
N GLY A 94 -10.38 -32.54 -20.71
CA GLY A 94 -10.61 -31.10 -20.59
C GLY A 94 -10.08 -30.37 -21.80
N GLU A 95 -10.92 -30.19 -22.83
CA GLU A 95 -10.57 -29.26 -23.90
C GLU A 95 -10.37 -27.87 -23.28
N PRO A 96 -9.25 -27.17 -23.58
CA PRO A 96 -9.07 -25.81 -23.15
C PRO A 96 -10.21 -24.97 -23.73
N GLN A 97 -11.13 -24.51 -22.87
CA GLN A 97 -12.17 -23.56 -23.28
C GLN A 97 -11.44 -22.33 -23.83
N GLN A 98 -11.44 -22.19 -25.16
CA GLN A 98 -10.87 -21.02 -25.79
C GLN A 98 -11.64 -19.80 -25.30
N PRO A 99 -10.98 -18.76 -24.78
CA PRO A 99 -11.68 -17.57 -24.34
C PRO A 99 -12.41 -17.00 -25.56
N THR A 100 -13.74 -16.92 -25.49
CA THR A 100 -14.53 -16.34 -26.57
C THR A 100 -14.10 -14.89 -26.73
N ARG A 101 -13.28 -14.60 -27.74
CA ARG A 101 -13.01 -13.22 -28.17
C ARG A 101 -14.31 -12.69 -28.78
N ARG A 102 -15.12 -12.03 -27.96
CA ARG A 102 -16.15 -11.14 -28.50
C ARG A 102 -15.42 -9.99 -29.20
N ARG A 103 -15.64 -9.88 -30.51
CA ARG A 103 -15.23 -8.74 -31.35
C ARG A 103 -16.05 -7.50 -30.98
#